data_AF-A0A452YXT1-F1
#
_entry.id   AF-A0A452YXT1-F1
#
_cell.length_a   1.000
_cell.length_b   1.000
_cell.length_c   1.000
_cell.angle_alpha   90.00
_cell.angle_beta   90.00
_cell.angle_gamma   90.00
#
_symmetry.space_group_name_H-M   'P 1'
#
loop_
_entity.id
_entity.type
_entity.pdbx_description
1 polymer ?
#
loop_
_entity_poly.entity_id
_entity_poly.type
_entity_poly.pdbx_seq_one_letter_code
_entity_poly.pdbx_strand_id
1 'polypeptide(L)'
;MQWFQGHELLELARESVILYLEDEDSSTRKAAAICCCRLVAHSLSASSTSQFSSNRSNRMGGAKRRRLVEEIVEKLLIAAVADADVGVRSSVFRALYRNPTFDDFLAQADILTSIFVALNDEEYGVRELAILVAGRLSEKNPAYVLPALRRYLIQLLTYLDQSMDSKCREESARLLGCLIRSCPWLILPYIAPIHKALVARLCEGTGPMANIVLAAGVLAT
;
A
#
# COMPACT_ATOMS: atom_id res chain seq x y z
N MET A 1 32.76 -2.67 16.25
CA MET A 1 31.64 -3.00 15.34
C MET A 1 32.09 -3.95 14.24
N GLN A 2 32.52 -5.18 14.57
CA GLN A 2 33.05 -6.16 13.59
C GLN A 2 32.13 -7.36 13.32
N TRP A 3 30.93 -7.41 13.93
CA TRP A 3 30.03 -8.58 13.86
C TRP A 3 29.27 -8.74 12.53
N PHE A 4 29.34 -7.77 11.62
CA PHE A 4 28.67 -7.85 10.30
C PHE A 4 29.57 -8.44 9.19
N GLN A 5 30.79 -8.88 9.50
CA GLN A 5 31.71 -9.46 8.51
C GLN A 5 31.40 -10.95 8.29
N GLY A 6 30.29 -11.26 7.61
CA GLY A 6 30.15 -12.59 6.99
C GLY A 6 28.73 -13.17 6.88
N HIS A 7 27.78 -12.74 7.72
CA HIS A 7 26.39 -13.19 7.57
C HIS A 7 25.70 -12.41 6.46
N GLU A 8 25.09 -13.12 5.50
CA GLU A 8 24.20 -12.48 4.55
C GLU A 8 23.03 -11.86 5.32
N LEU A 9 22.89 -10.54 5.23
CA LEU A 9 21.88 -9.74 5.96
C LEU A 9 20.45 -10.30 5.85
N LEU A 10 20.17 -11.03 4.77
CA LEU A 10 18.88 -11.67 4.53
C LEU A 10 18.68 -12.93 5.40
N GLU A 11 19.73 -13.72 5.62
CA GLU A 11 19.68 -14.85 6.58
C GLU A 11 19.51 -14.33 8.01
N LEU A 12 20.20 -13.23 8.37
CA LEU A 12 20.00 -12.57 9.67
C LEU A 12 18.55 -12.09 9.87
N ALA A 13 17.97 -11.47 8.83
CA ALA A 13 16.57 -11.04 8.87
C ALA A 13 15.64 -12.22 9.15
N ARG A 14 15.86 -13.34 8.46
CA ARG A 14 15.07 -14.56 8.60
C ARG A 14 15.27 -15.27 9.94
N GLU A 15 16.51 -15.43 10.40
CA GLU A 15 16.82 -16.28 11.56
C GLU A 15 16.61 -15.55 12.89
N SER A 16 16.74 -14.23 12.91
CA SER A 16 16.74 -13.48 14.16
C SER A 16 15.67 -12.40 14.23
N VAL A 17 15.46 -11.64 13.15
CA VAL A 17 14.57 -10.46 13.20
C VAL A 17 13.10 -10.86 13.03
N ILE A 18 12.81 -11.83 12.16
CA ILE A 18 11.43 -12.23 11.84
C ILE A 18 10.66 -12.75 13.06
N LEU A 19 11.36 -13.35 14.02
CA LEU A 19 10.78 -13.89 15.26
C LEU A 19 10.14 -12.80 16.12
N TYR A 20 10.67 -11.58 16.05
CA TYR A 20 10.14 -10.43 16.78
C TYR A 20 8.90 -9.81 16.13
N LEU A 21 8.44 -10.30 14.97
CA LEU A 21 7.12 -9.93 14.43
C LEU A 21 5.97 -10.49 15.25
N GLU A 22 6.24 -11.47 16.13
CA GLU A 22 5.25 -12.09 17.02
C GLU A 22 5.48 -11.70 18.49
N ASP A 23 6.31 -10.68 18.76
CA ASP A 23 6.57 -10.18 20.11
C ASP A 23 5.31 -9.57 20.75
N GLU A 24 5.17 -9.68 22.08
CA GLU A 24 4.02 -9.12 22.80
C GLU A 24 3.97 -7.59 22.69
N ASP A 25 5.12 -6.93 22.68
CA ASP A 25 5.21 -5.46 22.60
C ASP A 25 5.11 -4.95 21.16
N SER A 26 4.14 -4.07 20.90
CA SER A 26 3.91 -3.54 19.55
C SER A 26 5.06 -2.67 19.03
N SER A 27 5.82 -2.03 19.94
CA SER A 27 6.99 -1.24 19.55
C SER A 27 8.12 -2.12 19.04
N THR A 28 8.33 -3.29 19.66
CA THR A 28 9.26 -4.33 19.20
C THR A 28 8.84 -4.88 17.85
N ARG A 29 7.56 -5.29 17.69
CA ARG A 29 7.04 -5.78 16.40
C ARG A 29 7.22 -4.77 15.28
N LYS A 30 6.93 -3.50 15.55
CA LYS A 30 7.12 -2.40 14.59
C LYS A 30 8.58 -2.20 14.22
N ALA A 31 9.49 -2.22 15.21
CA ALA A 31 10.92 -2.10 14.96
C ALA A 31 11.45 -3.27 14.13
N ALA A 32 11.00 -4.50 14.41
CA ALA A 32 11.32 -5.70 13.66
C ALA A 32 10.82 -5.60 12.21
N ALA A 33 9.56 -5.18 12.00
CA ALA A 33 8.97 -4.98 10.69
C ALA A 33 9.76 -3.97 9.83
N ILE A 34 10.10 -2.81 10.40
CA ILE A 34 10.91 -1.78 9.72
C ILE A 34 12.31 -2.31 9.41
N CYS A 35 12.92 -3.05 10.34
CA CYS A 35 14.24 -3.64 10.16
C CYS A 35 14.23 -4.65 9.00
N CYS A 36 13.30 -5.61 9.00
CA CYS A 36 13.11 -6.58 7.93
C CYS A 36 12.92 -5.89 6.56
N CYS A 37 12.05 -4.89 6.47
CA CYS A 37 11.86 -4.12 5.23
C CYS A 37 13.18 -3.49 4.73
N ARG A 38 13.99 -2.92 5.62
CA ARG A 38 15.27 -2.30 5.26
C ARG A 38 16.31 -3.34 4.80
N LEU A 39 16.40 -4.48 5.49
CA LEU A 39 17.34 -5.55 5.15
C LEU A 39 16.99 -6.16 3.79
N VAL A 40 15.71 -6.42 3.52
CA VAL A 40 15.24 -6.90 2.21
C VAL A 40 15.54 -5.87 1.12
N ALA A 41 15.15 -4.60 1.31
CA ALA A 41 15.42 -3.53 0.34
C ALA A 41 16.90 -3.38 -0.02
N HIS A 42 17.78 -3.47 0.99
CA HIS A 42 19.21 -3.43 0.80
C HIS A 42 19.70 -4.63 -0.02
N SER A 43 19.20 -5.84 0.28
CA SER A 43 19.56 -7.06 -0.46
C SER A 43 19.13 -7.03 -1.94
N LEU A 44 17.96 -6.45 -2.23
CA LEU A 44 17.45 -6.28 -3.59
C LEU A 44 18.28 -5.26 -4.36
N SER A 45 18.57 -4.11 -3.75
CA SER A 45 19.37 -3.03 -4.37
C SER A 45 20.83 -3.46 -4.65
N ALA A 46 21.44 -4.23 -3.75
CA ALA A 46 22.78 -4.77 -3.96
C ALA A 46 22.85 -5.79 -5.11
N SER A 47 21.71 -6.43 -5.44
CA SER A 47 21.65 -7.38 -6.54
C SER A 47 21.64 -6.65 -7.90
N SER A 48 20.92 -5.54 -8.00
CA SER A 48 20.80 -4.72 -9.22
C SER A 48 22.14 -4.12 -9.66
N THR A 49 22.99 -3.71 -8.72
CA THR A 49 24.30 -3.09 -9.03
C THR A 49 25.38 -4.09 -9.45
N SER A 50 25.21 -5.37 -9.12
CA SER A 50 26.19 -6.42 -9.45
C SER A 50 26.10 -6.93 -10.90
N GLN A 51 25.04 -6.59 -11.65
CA GLN A 51 24.91 -6.98 -13.06
C GLN A 51 26.00 -6.38 -13.97
N PHE A 52 26.65 -5.30 -13.56
CA PHE A 52 27.70 -4.61 -14.35
C PHE A 52 29.14 -5.00 -13.96
N SER A 53 29.32 -5.92 -13.00
CA SER A 53 30.65 -6.39 -12.58
C SER A 53 30.64 -7.91 -12.45
N SER A 54 30.92 -8.57 -13.57
CA SER A 54 31.34 -9.97 -13.63
C SER A 54 32.64 -10.16 -12.84
N ASN A 55 32.54 -10.45 -11.54
CA ASN A 55 33.51 -11.26 -10.74
C ASN A 55 33.44 -11.00 -9.22
N ARG A 56 32.27 -11.05 -8.57
CA ARG A 56 32.25 -11.30 -7.12
C ARG A 56 31.19 -12.32 -6.74
N SER A 57 31.67 -13.54 -6.46
CA SER A 57 31.15 -14.54 -5.52
C SER A 57 29.85 -14.13 -4.78
N ASN A 58 28.69 -14.23 -5.44
CA ASN A 58 27.43 -14.32 -4.71
C ASN A 58 27.36 -15.77 -4.20
N ARG A 59 27.78 -16.01 -2.95
CA ARG A 59 27.79 -17.36 -2.36
C ARG A 59 26.37 -17.93 -2.23
N MET A 60 25.38 -17.06 -2.12
CA MET A 60 23.97 -17.37 -2.22
C MET A 60 23.51 -17.38 -3.68
N GLY A 61 23.13 -18.55 -4.18
CA GLY A 61 22.49 -18.67 -5.50
C GLY A 61 21.26 -17.79 -5.59
N GLY A 62 21.04 -17.14 -6.75
CA GLY A 62 19.94 -16.19 -6.95
C GLY A 62 18.56 -16.76 -6.62
N ALA A 63 18.35 -18.06 -6.86
CA ALA A 63 17.12 -18.76 -6.48
C ALA A 63 16.92 -18.86 -4.95
N LYS A 64 17.98 -19.15 -4.17
CA LYS A 64 17.89 -19.21 -2.70
C LYS A 64 17.58 -17.83 -2.14
N ARG A 65 18.25 -16.78 -2.64
CA ARG A 65 17.96 -15.39 -2.27
C ARG A 65 16.50 -15.03 -2.52
N ARG A 66 15.99 -15.32 -3.73
CA ARG A 66 14.60 -15.03 -4.11
C ARG A 66 13.61 -15.66 -3.12
N ARG A 67 13.79 -16.93 -2.77
CA ARG A 67 12.93 -17.64 -1.81
C ARG A 67 12.94 -17.00 -0.41
N LEU A 68 14.12 -16.59 0.07
CA LEU A 68 14.23 -15.91 1.37
C LEU A 68 13.51 -14.55 1.36
N VAL A 69 13.60 -13.80 0.26
CA VAL A 69 12.84 -12.55 0.10
C VAL A 69 11.34 -12.82 0.11
N GLU A 70 10.87 -13.82 -0.66
CA GLU A 70 9.46 -14.21 -0.73
C GLU A 70 8.92 -14.57 0.67
N GLU A 71 9.64 -15.41 1.42
CA GLU A 71 9.29 -15.81 2.80
C GLU A 71 9.20 -14.61 3.76
N ILE A 72 10.17 -13.70 3.73
CA ILE A 72 10.17 -12.51 4.60
C ILE A 72 9.04 -11.55 4.21
N VAL A 73 8.80 -11.34 2.91
CA VAL A 73 7.74 -10.45 2.42
C VAL A 73 6.36 -11.00 2.80
N GLU A 74 6.15 -12.31 2.67
CA GLU A 74 4.91 -12.96 3.10
C GLU A 74 4.63 -12.73 4.59
N LYS A 75 5.62 -12.97 5.45
CA LYS A 75 5.50 -12.72 6.91
C LYS A 75 5.26 -11.25 7.24
N LEU A 76 5.94 -10.33 6.54
CA LEU A 76 5.69 -8.89 6.69
C LEU A 76 4.25 -8.51 6.31
N LEU A 77 3.69 -9.11 5.27
CA LEU A 77 2.32 -8.82 4.83
C LEU A 77 1.26 -9.44 5.76
N ILE A 78 1.54 -10.60 6.34
CA ILE A 78 0.71 -11.14 7.43
C ILE A 78 0.64 -10.13 8.58
N ALA A 79 1.79 -9.63 9.05
CA ALA A 79 1.83 -8.60 10.07
C ALA A 79 1.15 -7.29 9.61
N ALA A 80 1.29 -6.92 8.33
CA ALA A 80 0.68 -5.72 7.78
C ALA A 80 -0.85 -5.73 7.77
N VAL A 81 -1.47 -6.92 7.78
CA VAL A 81 -2.92 -7.09 7.67
C VAL A 81 -3.54 -7.55 8.99
N ALA A 82 -2.83 -8.36 9.78
CA ALA A 82 -3.39 -9.03 10.96
C ALA A 82 -2.92 -8.44 12.30
N ASP A 83 -1.93 -7.55 12.34
CA ASP A 83 -1.46 -6.98 13.61
C ASP A 83 -2.50 -6.01 14.20
N ALA A 84 -2.76 -6.16 15.51
CA ALA A 84 -3.69 -5.31 16.24
C ALA A 84 -3.22 -3.84 16.30
N ASP A 85 -1.91 -3.59 16.23
CA ASP A 85 -1.35 -2.23 16.28
C ASP A 85 -1.29 -1.60 14.89
N VAL A 86 -2.03 -0.50 14.70
CA VAL A 86 -2.03 0.31 13.46
C VAL A 86 -0.63 0.79 13.08
N GLY A 87 0.24 1.04 14.06
CA GLY A 87 1.61 1.50 13.86
C GLY A 87 2.47 0.44 13.18
N VAL A 88 2.29 -0.84 13.52
CA VAL A 88 2.93 -1.96 12.82
C VAL A 88 2.40 -2.04 11.39
N ARG A 89 1.08 -2.17 11.21
CA ARG A 89 0.43 -2.29 9.90
C ARG A 89 0.84 -1.18 8.93
N SER A 90 0.71 0.07 9.39
CA SER A 90 1.07 1.26 8.61
C SER A 90 2.56 1.31 8.27
N SER A 91 3.44 0.86 9.17
CA SER A 91 4.89 0.92 8.95
C SER A 91 5.35 0.01 7.83
N VAL A 92 4.77 -1.20 7.72
CA VAL A 92 5.07 -2.15 6.65
C VAL A 92 4.60 -1.58 5.31
N PHE A 93 3.32 -1.20 5.19
CA PHE A 93 2.81 -0.64 3.94
C PHE A 93 3.55 0.64 3.52
N ARG A 94 3.93 1.50 4.47
CA ARG A 94 4.75 2.69 4.18
C ARG A 94 6.13 2.32 3.66
N ALA A 95 6.76 1.28 4.19
CA ALA A 95 8.05 0.81 3.72
C ALA A 95 7.97 0.22 2.31
N LEU A 96 6.95 -0.60 2.04
CA LEU A 96 6.67 -1.17 0.71
C LEU A 96 6.37 -0.07 -0.31
N TYR A 97 5.54 0.91 0.05
CA TYR A 97 5.23 2.04 -0.83
C TYR A 97 6.47 2.90 -1.12
N ARG A 98 7.36 3.13 -0.16
CA ARG A 98 8.56 3.95 -0.42
C ARG A 98 9.61 3.25 -1.29
N ASN A 99 9.49 1.95 -1.52
CA ASN A 99 10.53 1.18 -2.18
C ASN A 99 9.97 0.29 -3.32
N PRO A 100 10.01 0.75 -4.57
CA PRO A 100 9.53 -0.02 -5.72
C PRO A 100 10.31 -1.31 -6.02
N THR A 101 11.48 -1.53 -5.38
CA THR A 101 12.26 -2.76 -5.60
C THR A 101 11.52 -4.03 -5.18
N PHE A 102 10.48 -3.91 -4.34
CA PHE A 102 9.63 -5.02 -3.94
C PHE A 102 8.60 -5.41 -5.02
N ASP A 103 8.36 -4.59 -6.04
CA ASP A 103 7.19 -4.73 -6.92
C ASP A 103 7.18 -6.06 -7.69
N ASP A 104 8.35 -6.62 -8.03
CA ASP A 104 8.44 -7.92 -8.72
C ASP A 104 8.01 -9.10 -7.83
N PHE A 105 8.00 -8.92 -6.51
CA PHE A 105 7.48 -9.87 -5.52
C PHE A 105 6.02 -9.54 -5.18
N LEU A 106 5.71 -8.27 -4.93
CA LEU A 106 4.36 -7.83 -4.56
C LEU A 106 3.32 -8.04 -5.66
N ALA A 107 3.74 -8.07 -6.93
CA ALA A 107 2.84 -8.31 -8.06
C ALA A 107 2.44 -9.78 -8.24
N GLN A 108 2.98 -10.72 -7.44
CA GLN A 108 2.59 -12.12 -7.46
C GLN A 108 1.16 -12.29 -6.91
N ALA A 109 0.37 -13.18 -7.52
CA ALA A 109 -1.06 -13.33 -7.24
C ALA A 109 -1.34 -13.61 -5.75
N ASP A 110 -0.57 -14.51 -5.13
CA ASP A 110 -0.75 -14.89 -3.72
C ASP A 110 -0.50 -13.70 -2.79
N ILE A 111 0.53 -12.92 -3.09
CA ILE A 111 0.94 -11.73 -2.33
C ILE A 111 -0.05 -10.57 -2.47
N LEU A 112 -0.63 -10.38 -3.66
CA LEU A 112 -1.64 -9.36 -3.93
C LEU A 112 -2.90 -9.53 -3.05
N THR A 113 -3.22 -10.76 -2.64
CA THR A 113 -4.40 -11.00 -1.79
C THR A 113 -4.32 -10.24 -0.46
N SER A 114 -3.17 -10.25 0.21
CA SER A 114 -2.94 -9.51 1.46
C SER A 114 -3.11 -8.00 1.26
N ILE A 115 -2.62 -7.46 0.14
CA ILE A 115 -2.78 -6.04 -0.20
C ILE A 115 -4.26 -5.68 -0.39
N PHE A 116 -5.04 -6.56 -1.02
CA PHE A 116 -6.48 -6.33 -1.23
C PHE A 116 -7.28 -6.43 0.07
N VAL A 117 -6.86 -7.26 1.03
CA VAL A 117 -7.47 -7.26 2.37
C VAL A 117 -7.26 -5.90 3.05
N ALA A 118 -6.05 -5.33 2.98
CA ALA A 118 -5.73 -4.03 3.57
C ALA A 118 -6.47 -2.84 2.92
N LEU A 119 -7.09 -2.99 1.75
CA LEU A 119 -7.99 -1.95 1.21
C LEU A 119 -9.23 -1.74 2.12
N ASN A 120 -9.59 -2.75 2.93
CA ASN A 120 -10.71 -2.71 3.86
C ASN A 120 -10.26 -2.62 5.32
N ASP A 121 -9.04 -2.14 5.54
CA ASP A 121 -8.51 -1.90 6.88
C ASP A 121 -9.39 -0.89 7.67
N GLU A 122 -9.53 -1.08 8.97
CA GLU A 122 -10.28 -0.19 9.84
C GLU A 122 -9.70 1.23 9.87
N GLU A 123 -8.38 1.37 9.75
CA GLU A 123 -7.68 2.65 9.83
C GLU A 123 -7.52 3.27 8.43
N TYR A 124 -8.00 4.51 8.28
CA TYR A 124 -7.92 5.27 7.02
C TYR A 124 -6.50 5.30 6.44
N GLY A 125 -5.49 5.52 7.30
CA GLY A 125 -4.11 5.64 6.86
C GLY A 125 -3.54 4.36 6.25
N VAL A 126 -3.99 3.19 6.71
CA VAL A 126 -3.58 1.90 6.14
C VAL A 126 -4.28 1.69 4.80
N ARG A 127 -5.58 1.97 4.72
CA ARG A 127 -6.34 1.92 3.45
C ARG A 127 -5.72 2.80 2.38
N GLU A 128 -5.34 4.03 2.74
CA GLU A 128 -4.68 4.97 1.83
C GLU A 128 -3.35 4.42 1.29
N LEU A 129 -2.51 3.87 2.17
CA LEU A 129 -1.25 3.24 1.75
C LEU A 129 -1.47 2.00 0.88
N ALA A 130 -2.48 1.19 1.18
CA ALA A 130 -2.84 0.03 0.37
C ALA A 130 -3.27 0.43 -1.04
N ILE A 131 -4.07 1.51 -1.18
CA ILE A 131 -4.43 2.09 -2.49
C ILE A 131 -3.18 2.54 -3.25
N LEU A 132 -2.25 3.23 -2.58
CA LEU A 132 -1.02 3.72 -3.22
C LEU A 132 -0.14 2.56 -3.73
N VAL A 133 0.03 1.51 -2.92
CA VAL A 133 0.78 0.31 -3.32
C VAL A 133 0.07 -0.42 -4.46
N ALA A 134 -1.22 -0.71 -4.31
CA ALA A 134 -2.00 -1.40 -5.35
C ALA A 134 -2.03 -0.59 -6.66
N GLY A 135 -2.22 0.73 -6.58
CA GLY A 135 -2.19 1.63 -7.74
C GLY A 135 -0.88 1.51 -8.51
N ARG A 136 0.27 1.54 -7.83
CA ARG A 136 1.57 1.30 -8.46
C ARG A 136 1.67 -0.10 -9.07
N LEU A 137 1.22 -1.14 -8.36
CA LEU A 137 1.26 -2.52 -8.84
C LEU A 137 0.32 -2.79 -10.02
N SER A 138 -0.62 -1.88 -10.32
CA SER A 138 -1.49 -1.99 -11.49
C SER A 138 -0.72 -1.95 -12.81
N GLU A 139 0.47 -1.34 -12.84
CA GLU A 139 1.35 -1.35 -14.02
C GLU A 139 2.04 -2.71 -14.22
N LYS A 140 2.29 -3.44 -13.12
CA LYS A 140 3.00 -4.73 -13.12
C LYS A 140 2.06 -5.91 -13.33
N ASN A 141 0.88 -5.88 -12.72
CA ASN A 141 -0.11 -6.94 -12.83
C ASN A 141 -1.54 -6.37 -12.93
N PRO A 142 -1.89 -5.72 -14.06
CA PRO A 142 -3.20 -5.11 -14.26
C PRO A 142 -4.34 -6.14 -14.19
N ALA A 143 -4.10 -7.38 -14.63
CA ALA A 143 -5.10 -8.43 -14.69
C ALA A 143 -5.67 -8.82 -13.32
N TYR A 144 -4.85 -8.76 -12.26
CA TYR A 144 -5.30 -9.04 -10.88
C TYR A 144 -5.68 -7.76 -10.13
N VAL A 145 -4.92 -6.68 -10.33
CA VAL A 145 -5.08 -5.45 -9.56
C VAL A 145 -6.30 -4.64 -10.00
N LEU A 146 -6.50 -4.43 -11.31
CA LEU A 146 -7.59 -3.58 -11.79
C LEU A 146 -8.98 -4.11 -11.41
N PRO A 147 -9.28 -5.42 -11.47
CA PRO A 147 -10.56 -5.94 -11.00
C PRO A 147 -10.79 -5.73 -9.49
N ALA A 148 -9.74 -5.78 -8.67
CA ALA A 148 -9.85 -5.52 -7.23
C ALA A 148 -10.09 -4.03 -6.95
N LEU A 149 -9.30 -3.15 -7.56
CA LEU A 149 -9.48 -1.70 -7.43
C LEU A 149 -10.83 -1.22 -8.00
N ARG A 150 -11.33 -1.83 -9.07
CA ARG A 150 -12.69 -1.57 -9.60
C ARG A 150 -13.77 -1.88 -8.57
N ARG A 151 -13.68 -3.03 -7.90
CA ARG A 151 -14.61 -3.41 -6.83
C ARG A 151 -14.56 -2.40 -5.69
N TYR A 152 -13.35 -2.02 -5.30
CA TYR A 152 -13.15 -1.03 -4.25
C TYR A 152 -13.66 0.37 -4.62
N LEU A 153 -13.47 0.82 -5.86
CA LEU A 153 -14.05 2.07 -6.38
C LEU A 153 -15.57 2.09 -6.22
N ILE A 154 -16.24 1.00 -6.63
CA ILE A 154 -17.70 0.88 -6.52
C ILE A 154 -18.12 0.92 -5.05
N GLN A 155 -17.39 0.23 -4.16
CA GLN A 155 -17.63 0.27 -2.72
C GLN A 155 -17.51 1.69 -2.14
N LEU A 156 -16.48 2.46 -2.52
CA LEU A 156 -16.30 3.85 -2.09
C LEU A 156 -17.47 4.74 -2.56
N LEU A 157 -17.90 4.59 -3.82
CA LEU A 157 -19.05 5.33 -4.35
C LEU A 157 -20.34 4.97 -3.59
N THR A 158 -20.54 3.70 -3.26
CA THR A 158 -21.68 3.26 -2.45
C THR A 158 -21.64 3.86 -1.05
N TYR A 159 -20.49 3.87 -0.37
CA TYR A 159 -20.37 4.52 0.94
C TYR A 159 -20.62 6.02 0.87
N LEU A 160 -20.13 6.68 -0.17
CA LEU A 160 -20.36 8.11 -0.37
C LEU A 160 -21.86 8.42 -0.54
N ASP A 161 -22.59 7.52 -1.21
CA ASP A 161 -24.00 7.69 -1.52
C ASP A 161 -24.94 7.28 -0.36
N GLN A 162 -24.63 6.19 0.34
CA GLN A 162 -25.55 5.56 1.30
C GLN A 162 -25.20 5.81 2.77
N SER A 163 -23.97 6.22 3.09
CA SER A 163 -23.56 6.40 4.49
C SER A 163 -24.22 7.62 5.11
N MET A 164 -24.91 7.42 6.24
CA MET A 164 -25.45 8.50 7.05
C MET A 164 -24.38 9.16 7.95
N ASP A 165 -23.24 8.48 8.17
CA ASP A 165 -22.10 9.04 8.89
C ASP A 165 -21.28 9.98 7.98
N SER A 166 -21.21 11.25 8.36
CA SER A 166 -20.43 12.27 7.65
C SER A 166 -18.93 11.97 7.66
N LYS A 167 -18.40 11.36 8.74
CA LYS A 167 -16.98 10.99 8.83
C LYS A 167 -16.65 9.88 7.82
N CYS A 168 -17.44 8.81 7.79
CA CYS A 168 -17.26 7.74 6.79
C CYS A 168 -17.39 8.26 5.35
N ARG A 169 -18.30 9.21 5.09
CA ARG A 169 -18.41 9.85 3.76
C ARG A 169 -17.17 10.66 3.40
N GLU A 170 -16.67 11.46 4.33
CA GLU A 170 -15.44 12.24 4.12
C GLU A 170 -14.25 11.34 3.84
N GLU A 171 -14.05 10.29 4.65
CA GLU A 171 -13.00 9.30 4.43
C GLU A 171 -13.15 8.62 3.07
N SER A 172 -14.36 8.22 2.68
CA SER A 172 -14.61 7.62 1.37
C SER A 172 -14.25 8.57 0.22
N ALA A 173 -14.62 9.86 0.32
CA ALA A 173 -14.27 10.87 -0.66
C ALA A 173 -12.74 11.10 -0.75
N ARG A 174 -12.03 11.10 0.39
CA ARG A 174 -10.56 11.20 0.43
C ARG A 174 -9.89 9.98 -0.21
N LEU A 175 -10.35 8.77 0.11
CA LEU A 175 -9.85 7.52 -0.49
C LEU A 175 -10.16 7.46 -1.98
N LEU A 176 -11.33 7.93 -2.42
CA LEU A 176 -11.69 8.06 -3.84
C LEU A 176 -10.71 9.00 -4.56
N GLY A 177 -10.41 10.15 -3.97
CA GLY A 177 -9.39 11.06 -4.49
C GLY A 177 -8.00 10.41 -4.56
N CYS A 178 -7.62 9.60 -3.56
CA CYS A 178 -6.38 8.83 -3.59
C CYS A 178 -6.36 7.82 -4.75
N LEU A 179 -7.44 7.06 -4.93
CA LEU A 179 -7.56 6.07 -5.99
C LEU A 179 -7.48 6.72 -7.39
N ILE A 180 -8.13 7.87 -7.57
CA ILE A 180 -8.10 8.59 -8.85
C ILE A 180 -6.69 9.01 -9.24
N ARG A 181 -5.92 9.52 -8.28
CA ARG A 181 -4.51 9.92 -8.51
C ARG A 181 -3.60 8.71 -8.73
N SER A 182 -3.88 7.60 -8.07
CA SER A 182 -3.00 6.42 -8.05
C SER A 182 -3.22 5.49 -9.24
N CYS A 183 -4.42 5.44 -9.81
CA CYS A 183 -4.73 4.59 -10.96
C CYS A 183 -5.68 5.28 -11.96
N PRO A 184 -5.23 6.32 -12.70
CA PRO A 184 -6.11 7.11 -13.57
C PRO A 184 -6.79 6.31 -14.68
N TRP A 185 -6.10 5.29 -15.23
CA TRP A 185 -6.62 4.43 -16.29
C TRP A 185 -7.87 3.64 -15.87
N LEU A 186 -7.94 3.23 -14.60
CA LEU A 186 -9.11 2.58 -14.03
C LEU A 186 -10.32 3.52 -14.03
N ILE A 187 -10.11 4.81 -13.85
CA ILE A 187 -11.14 5.82 -13.59
C ILE A 187 -11.90 6.22 -14.85
N LEU A 188 -11.25 6.19 -16.02
CA LEU A 188 -11.83 6.66 -17.29
C LEU A 188 -13.28 6.21 -17.53
N PRO A 189 -13.64 4.91 -17.43
CA PRO A 189 -15.03 4.46 -17.60
C PRO A 189 -16.00 4.89 -16.48
N TYR A 190 -15.49 5.42 -15.37
CA TYR A 190 -16.24 5.82 -14.17
C TYR A 190 -16.31 7.32 -13.94
N ILE A 191 -15.73 8.15 -14.82
CA ILE A 191 -15.73 9.60 -14.65
C ILE A 191 -17.14 10.14 -14.42
N ALA A 192 -18.11 9.75 -15.27
CA ALA A 192 -19.49 10.23 -15.13
C ALA A 192 -20.17 9.78 -13.81
N PRO A 193 -20.12 8.49 -13.41
CA PRO A 193 -20.58 8.05 -12.09
C PRO A 193 -19.93 8.78 -10.92
N ILE A 194 -18.60 8.95 -10.95
CA ILE A 194 -17.83 9.64 -9.90
C ILE A 194 -18.25 11.10 -9.81
N HIS A 195 -18.31 11.79 -10.95
CA HIS A 195 -18.72 13.18 -11.02
C HIS A 195 -20.14 13.38 -10.49
N LYS A 196 -21.09 12.52 -10.92
CA LYS A 196 -22.47 12.55 -10.43
C LYS A 196 -22.55 12.39 -8.92
N ALA A 197 -21.82 11.41 -8.35
CA ALA A 197 -21.81 11.17 -6.91
C ALA A 197 -21.24 12.37 -6.14
N LEU A 198 -20.12 12.95 -6.60
CA LEU A 198 -19.50 14.10 -5.94
C LEU A 198 -20.36 15.37 -6.01
N VAL A 199 -20.95 15.67 -7.17
CA VAL A 199 -21.83 16.84 -7.34
C VAL A 199 -23.08 16.75 -6.45
N ALA A 200 -23.72 15.58 -6.39
CA ALA A 200 -24.88 15.37 -5.52
C ALA A 200 -24.57 15.74 -4.06
N ARG A 201 -23.38 15.36 -3.57
CA ARG A 201 -22.97 15.64 -2.19
C ARG A 201 -22.59 17.09 -1.93
N LEU A 202 -22.01 17.78 -2.92
CA LEU A 202 -21.77 19.22 -2.83
C LEU A 202 -23.09 20.00 -2.73
N CYS A 203 -24.12 19.58 -3.47
CA CYS A 203 -25.45 20.17 -3.44
C CYS A 203 -26.20 19.90 -2.12
N GLU A 204 -26.02 18.74 -1.50
CA GLU A 204 -26.63 18.44 -0.18
C GLU A 204 -26.07 19.28 0.96
N GLY A 205 -24.77 19.62 0.94
CA GLY A 205 -24.15 20.49 1.93
C GLY A 205 -24.48 21.98 1.75
N THR A 206 -25.02 22.35 0.59
CA THR A 206 -25.47 23.70 0.27
C THR A 206 -26.97 23.82 0.49
N GLY A 207 -27.37 24.05 1.75
CA GLY A 207 -28.73 24.53 2.05
C GLY A 207 -29.06 25.81 1.25
N PRO A 208 -30.34 26.21 1.15
CA PRO A 208 -30.86 27.19 0.18
C PRO A 208 -30.22 28.61 0.22
N MET A 209 -29.30 28.89 1.13
CA MET A 209 -28.55 30.15 1.24
C MET A 209 -27.17 30.14 0.54
N ALA A 210 -26.66 29.01 0.06
CA ALA A 210 -25.33 28.95 -0.55
C ALA A 210 -25.31 29.28 -2.05
N ASN A 211 -26.46 29.26 -2.73
CA ASN A 211 -26.58 29.63 -4.14
C ASN A 211 -26.23 31.11 -4.41
N ILE A 212 -26.20 31.96 -3.38
CA ILE A 212 -25.81 33.37 -3.52
C ILE A 212 -24.28 33.54 -3.51
N VAL A 213 -23.53 32.66 -2.85
CA VAL A 213 -22.05 32.80 -2.74
C VAL A 213 -21.32 32.21 -3.95
N LEU A 214 -21.84 31.13 -4.53
CA LEU A 214 -21.26 30.52 -5.74
C LEU A 214 -21.43 31.39 -6.99
N ALA A 215 -22.52 32.17 -7.10
CA ALA A 215 -22.71 33.10 -8.21
C ALA A 215 -21.75 34.31 -8.16
N ALA A 216 -21.28 34.70 -6.97
CA ALA A 216 -20.33 35.80 -6.82
C ALA A 216 -18.86 35.37 -7.07
N GLY A 217 -18.51 34.11 -6.81
CA GLY A 217 -17.14 33.60 -6.99
C GLY A 217 -16.75 33.31 -8.44
N VAL A 218 -17.72 33.06 -9.34
CA VAL A 218 -17.47 32.70 -10.75
C VAL A 218 -17.38 33.94 -11.67
N LEU A 219 -17.77 35.13 -11.18
CA LEU A 219 -17.63 36.40 -11.92
C LEU A 219 -16.39 37.22 -11.53
N ALA A 220 -15.51 36.68 -10.69
CA ALA A 220 -14.31 37.37 -10.21
C ALA A 220 -12.97 36.70 -10.60
N THR A 221 -12.97 35.78 -11.57
CA THR A 221 -11.73 35.26 -12.19
C THR A 221 -11.81 35.31 -13.70
#